data_AF-A0A354I7M6-F1
#
_entry.id   AF-A0A354I7M6-F1
#
_cell.length_a   1.000
_cell.length_b   1.000
_cell.length_c   1.000
_cell.angle_alpha   90.00
_cell.angle_beta   90.00
_cell.angle_gamma   90.00
#
_symmetry.space_group_name_H-M   'P 1'
#
loop_
_entity.id
_entity.type
_entity.pdbx_description
1 polymer ?
#
loop_
_entity_poly.entity_id
_entity_poly.type
_entity_poly.pdbx_seq_one_letter_code
_entity_poly.pdbx_strand_id
1 'polypeptide(L)'
;MRTVFMFSGQGAQYAGMGKELYQKYSAAKKIFDCADEVLGYSIKDICFQDEAKLGETEFAQPAILTMSIAALEVLKEQGVRAEMTAGLSLGEYSAYVASGAMNFEEAVALVQKRGKFMAEAVPSGEGAMYAIIGLDTELVEKACEEAVEEGLGLAVPANYNAPGQIVIAGAAKAVEKAAKLAKEKGAKMAVRLKVSGPFHTKMLQPAADRLEPELKKMHIEPMK
;
A
#
# COMPACT_ATOMS: atom_id res chain seq x y z
N MET A 1 19.16 -17.63 14.36
CA MET A 1 17.89 -16.89 14.27
C MET A 1 17.67 -16.57 12.80
N ARG A 2 16.46 -16.72 12.25
CA ARG A 2 16.14 -16.26 10.89
C ARG A 2 15.46 -14.90 10.99
N THR A 3 15.90 -13.95 10.19
CA THR A 3 15.41 -12.59 10.07
C THR A 3 14.53 -12.48 8.82
N VAL A 4 13.38 -11.84 8.96
CA VAL A 4 12.47 -11.52 7.85
C VAL A 4 12.35 -10.02 7.74
N PHE A 5 12.52 -9.48 6.54
CA PHE A 5 12.16 -8.09 6.27
C PHE A 5 10.70 -8.00 5.82
N MET A 6 9.91 -7.22 6.54
CA MET A 6 8.51 -6.98 6.22
C MET A 6 8.31 -5.52 5.84
N PHE A 7 7.79 -5.29 4.63
CA PHE A 7 7.63 -3.96 4.05
C PHE A 7 6.18 -3.48 4.17
N SER A 8 6.01 -2.24 4.62
CA SER A 8 4.72 -1.62 4.84
C SER A 8 4.01 -1.26 3.53
N GLY A 9 2.69 -1.35 3.54
CA GLY A 9 1.83 -0.84 2.46
C GLY A 9 1.53 0.66 2.61
N GLN A 10 0.56 1.12 1.81
CA GLN A 10 0.04 2.49 1.88
C GLN A 10 -0.66 2.77 3.21
N GLY A 11 -0.47 3.98 3.73
CA GLY A 11 -0.93 4.44 5.05
C GLY A 11 0.19 4.64 6.07
N ALA A 12 1.41 4.18 5.76
CA ALA A 12 2.60 4.33 6.62
C ALA A 12 3.42 5.60 6.33
N GLN A 13 3.13 6.31 5.24
CA GLN A 13 3.83 7.51 4.83
C GLN A 13 3.53 8.71 5.73
N TYR A 14 4.50 9.61 5.86
CA TYR A 14 4.39 10.88 6.59
C TYR A 14 5.42 11.89 6.05
N ALA A 15 5.10 13.18 6.11
CA ALA A 15 6.04 14.23 5.73
C ALA A 15 7.28 14.23 6.64
N GLY A 16 8.44 14.29 6.01
CA GLY A 16 9.75 14.18 6.67
C GLY A 16 10.37 12.78 6.61
N MET A 17 9.65 11.76 6.13
CA MET A 17 10.19 10.42 6.01
C MET A 17 11.43 10.37 5.10
N GLY A 18 12.44 9.61 5.50
CA GLY A 18 13.66 9.42 4.70
C GLY A 18 14.66 10.59 4.67
N LYS A 19 14.27 11.79 5.15
CA LYS A 19 15.14 12.99 5.12
C LYS A 19 16.45 12.78 5.86
N GLU A 20 16.40 12.22 7.06
CA GLU A 20 17.60 11.93 7.85
C GLU A 20 18.47 10.87 7.19
N LEU A 21 17.87 9.82 6.61
CA LEU A 21 18.61 8.77 5.91
C LEU A 21 19.33 9.34 4.68
N TYR A 22 18.63 10.13 3.88
CA TYR A 22 19.17 10.81 2.69
C TYR A 22 20.37 11.70 3.03
N GLN A 23 20.30 12.43 4.16
CA GLN A 23 21.38 13.33 4.58
C GLN A 23 22.60 12.60 5.15
N LYS A 24 22.40 11.46 5.83
CA LYS A 24 23.47 10.76 6.56
C LYS A 24 24.13 9.63 5.77
N TYR A 25 23.41 8.99 4.85
CA TYR A 25 23.87 7.77 4.19
C TYR A 25 23.87 7.91 2.66
N SER A 26 25.03 7.67 2.05
CA SER A 26 25.17 7.73 0.60
C SER A 26 24.32 6.69 -0.15
N ALA A 27 24.10 5.51 0.45
CA ALA A 27 23.19 4.50 -0.08
C ALA A 27 21.75 5.02 -0.20
N ALA A 28 21.19 5.59 0.86
CA ALA A 28 19.86 6.18 0.82
C ALA A 28 19.77 7.32 -0.20
N LYS A 29 20.80 8.19 -0.24
CA LYS A 29 20.87 9.28 -1.21
C LYS A 29 20.78 8.79 -2.66
N LYS A 30 21.53 7.74 -3.01
CA LYS A 30 21.50 7.14 -4.36
C LYS A 30 20.10 6.64 -4.74
N ILE A 31 19.39 6.00 -3.82
CA ILE A 31 18.03 5.49 -4.08
C ILE A 31 17.04 6.63 -4.34
N PHE A 32 17.05 7.68 -3.52
CA PHE A 32 16.18 8.85 -3.73
C PHE A 32 16.51 9.60 -5.03
N ASP A 33 17.80 9.82 -5.33
CA ASP A 33 18.19 10.52 -6.56
C ASP A 33 17.81 9.70 -7.82
N CYS A 34 18.03 8.39 -7.78
CA CYS A 34 17.60 7.48 -8.83
C CYS A 34 16.08 7.51 -9.02
N ALA A 35 15.31 7.51 -7.93
CA ALA A 35 13.86 7.60 -8.00
C ALA A 35 13.41 8.92 -8.64
N ASP A 36 14.01 10.05 -8.28
CA ASP A 36 13.70 11.35 -8.88
C ASP A 36 13.93 11.33 -10.41
N GLU A 37 15.06 10.78 -10.84
CA GLU A 37 15.41 10.67 -12.27
C GLU A 37 14.40 9.81 -13.03
N VAL A 38 14.03 8.64 -12.48
CA VAL A 38 13.07 7.72 -13.10
C VAL A 38 11.66 8.30 -13.13
N LEU A 39 11.23 8.98 -12.06
CA LEU A 39 9.87 9.52 -11.93
C LEU A 39 9.67 10.81 -12.72
N GLY A 40 10.76 11.54 -13.02
CA GLY A 40 10.72 12.83 -13.69
C GLY A 40 10.27 13.99 -12.79
N TYR A 41 10.20 13.76 -11.48
CA TYR A 41 9.90 14.76 -10.45
C TYR A 41 10.59 14.41 -9.14
N SER A 42 10.71 15.39 -8.24
CA SER A 42 11.37 15.20 -6.94
C SER A 42 10.47 14.44 -5.95
N ILE A 43 10.59 13.10 -5.90
CA ILE A 43 9.94 12.28 -4.88
C ILE A 43 10.55 12.54 -3.51
N LYS A 44 11.83 12.91 -3.46
CA LYS A 44 12.48 13.30 -2.19
C LYS A 44 11.83 14.53 -1.58
N ASP A 45 11.56 15.58 -2.35
CA ASP A 45 10.87 16.76 -1.83
C ASP A 45 9.46 16.40 -1.33
N ILE A 46 8.73 15.54 -2.06
CA ILE A 46 7.42 15.05 -1.63
C ILE A 46 7.54 14.33 -0.28
N CYS A 47 8.46 13.37 -0.15
CA CYS A 47 8.70 12.64 1.09
C CYS A 47 9.09 13.56 2.25
N PHE A 48 9.88 14.61 1.98
CA PHE A 48 10.48 15.42 3.03
C PHE A 48 9.55 16.53 3.54
N GLN A 49 8.57 16.98 2.76
CA GLN A 49 7.77 18.15 3.13
C GLN A 49 6.31 18.19 2.65
N ASP A 50 5.90 17.36 1.68
CA ASP A 50 4.59 17.50 1.04
C ASP A 50 3.58 16.45 1.55
N GLU A 51 3.02 16.70 2.74
CA GLU A 51 1.99 15.85 3.35
C GLU A 51 0.75 15.69 2.44
N ALA A 52 0.39 16.74 1.70
CA ALA A 52 -0.79 16.73 0.84
C ALA A 52 -0.61 15.72 -0.31
N LYS A 53 0.49 15.80 -1.05
CA LYS A 53 0.80 14.83 -2.09
C LYS A 53 1.02 13.43 -1.53
N LEU A 54 1.62 13.28 -0.34
CA LEU A 54 1.71 11.96 0.32
C LEU A 54 0.34 11.35 0.66
N GLY A 55 -0.72 12.16 0.71
CA GLY A 55 -2.11 11.69 0.81
C GLY A 55 -2.69 11.15 -0.50
N GLU A 56 -2.11 11.53 -1.64
CA GLU A 56 -2.55 11.12 -2.97
C GLU A 56 -1.87 9.81 -3.38
N THR A 57 -2.67 8.82 -3.77
CA THR A 57 -2.18 7.46 -4.05
C THR A 57 -1.11 7.41 -5.14
N GLU A 58 -1.15 8.30 -6.12
CA GLU A 58 -0.15 8.36 -7.21
C GLU A 58 1.25 8.74 -6.73
N PHE A 59 1.37 9.51 -5.65
CA PHE A 59 2.66 9.89 -5.06
C PHE A 59 3.01 9.06 -3.83
N ALA A 60 2.01 8.67 -3.02
CA ALA A 60 2.22 7.84 -1.84
C ALA A 60 2.91 6.51 -2.18
N GLN A 61 2.50 5.87 -3.28
CA GLN A 61 3.04 4.57 -3.64
C GLN A 61 4.53 4.58 -4.00
N PRO A 62 5.00 5.40 -4.97
CA PRO A 62 6.43 5.49 -5.26
C PRO A 62 7.24 6.04 -4.08
N ALA A 63 6.65 6.91 -3.24
CA ALA A 63 7.30 7.44 -2.04
C ALA A 63 7.63 6.32 -1.03
N ILE A 64 6.67 5.45 -0.74
CA ILE A 64 6.85 4.34 0.21
C ILE A 64 7.84 3.31 -0.31
N LEU A 65 7.78 2.96 -1.60
CA LEU A 65 8.76 2.06 -2.21
C LEU A 65 10.17 2.66 -2.10
N THR A 66 10.35 3.92 -2.49
CA THR A 66 11.64 4.62 -2.43
C THR A 66 12.19 4.66 -1.01
N MET A 67 11.38 5.06 -0.03
CA MET A 67 11.77 5.08 1.37
C MET A 67 12.14 3.68 1.90
N SER A 68 11.37 2.66 1.54
CA SER A 68 11.62 1.27 1.94
C SER A 68 12.97 0.76 1.45
N ILE A 69 13.27 1.01 0.17
CA ILE A 69 14.53 0.58 -0.44
C ILE A 69 15.71 1.42 0.05
N ALA A 70 15.52 2.73 0.26
CA ALA A 70 16.55 3.58 0.85
C ALA A 70 16.94 3.09 2.26
N ALA A 71 15.97 2.74 3.11
CA ALA A 71 16.22 2.16 4.42
C ALA A 71 16.89 0.78 4.34
N LEU A 72 16.46 -0.06 3.38
CA LEU A 72 17.06 -1.37 3.14
C LEU A 72 18.55 -1.26 2.78
N GLU A 73 18.91 -0.34 1.88
CA GLU A 73 20.30 -0.19 1.46
C GLU A 73 21.19 0.32 2.61
N VAL A 74 20.66 1.19 3.48
CA VAL A 74 21.36 1.57 4.72
C VAL A 74 21.56 0.36 5.64
N LEU A 75 20.52 -0.46 5.87
CA LEU A 75 20.66 -1.68 6.67
C LEU A 75 21.68 -2.65 6.07
N LYS A 76 21.73 -2.75 4.73
CA LYS A 76 22.71 -3.59 4.04
C LYS A 76 24.15 -3.07 4.25
N GLU A 77 24.38 -1.77 4.19
CA GLU A 77 25.68 -1.16 4.51
C GLU A 77 26.11 -1.45 5.97
N GLN A 78 25.15 -1.54 6.89
CA GLN A 78 25.40 -1.89 8.30
C GLN A 78 25.52 -3.40 8.57
N GLY A 79 25.55 -4.23 7.52
CA GLY A 79 25.71 -5.68 7.66
C GLY A 79 24.45 -6.45 8.06
N VAL A 80 23.28 -5.79 8.15
CA VAL A 80 22.01 -6.46 8.45
C VAL A 80 21.49 -7.15 7.18
N ARG A 81 21.07 -8.40 7.31
CA ARG A 81 20.54 -9.23 6.22
C ARG A 81 19.29 -9.98 6.69
N ALA A 82 18.41 -10.33 5.76
CA ALA A 82 17.26 -11.18 5.99
C ALA A 82 17.35 -12.41 5.09
N GLU A 83 16.82 -13.55 5.55
CA GLU A 83 16.70 -14.76 4.73
C GLU A 83 15.37 -14.82 3.97
N MET A 84 14.41 -13.93 4.30
CA MET A 84 13.10 -13.86 3.67
C MET A 84 12.60 -12.42 3.62
N THR A 85 11.79 -12.11 2.62
CA THR A 85 11.10 -10.83 2.49
C THR A 85 9.58 -11.06 2.37
N ALA A 86 8.80 -10.11 2.88
CA ALA A 86 7.35 -10.10 2.73
C ALA A 86 6.86 -8.65 2.64
N GLY A 87 5.74 -8.42 2.01
CA GLY A 87 5.21 -7.08 1.80
C GLY A 87 3.70 -7.05 1.90
N LEU A 88 3.17 -6.03 2.57
CA LEU A 88 1.72 -5.80 2.64
C LEU A 88 1.28 -4.91 1.47
N SER A 89 0.47 -5.44 0.56
CA SER A 89 -0.07 -4.66 -0.57
C SER A 89 1.04 -4.02 -1.41
N LEU A 90 1.15 -2.69 -1.43
CA LEU A 90 2.27 -1.99 -2.06
C LEU A 90 3.64 -2.49 -1.60
N GLY A 91 3.77 -2.88 -0.32
CA GLY A 91 5.03 -3.40 0.22
C GLY A 91 5.54 -4.64 -0.50
N GLU A 92 4.67 -5.35 -1.24
CA GLU A 92 5.06 -6.51 -2.06
C GLU A 92 6.10 -6.13 -3.12
N TYR A 93 5.96 -4.96 -3.76
CA TYR A 93 6.96 -4.45 -4.71
C TYR A 93 8.30 -4.17 -4.02
N SER A 94 8.28 -3.61 -2.81
CA SER A 94 9.49 -3.43 -2.01
C SER A 94 10.13 -4.78 -1.66
N ALA A 95 9.33 -5.80 -1.36
CA ALA A 95 9.80 -7.15 -1.06
C ALA A 95 10.47 -7.82 -2.28
N TYR A 96 9.90 -7.65 -3.48
CA TYR A 96 10.50 -8.14 -4.74
C TYR A 96 11.81 -7.43 -5.08
N VAL A 97 11.90 -6.11 -4.86
CA VAL A 97 13.17 -5.38 -5.02
C VAL A 97 14.18 -5.84 -3.98
N ALA A 98 13.74 -6.01 -2.73
CA ALA A 98 14.61 -6.44 -1.63
C ALA A 98 15.20 -7.84 -1.84
N SER A 99 14.44 -8.76 -2.45
CA SER A 99 14.90 -10.11 -2.80
C SER A 99 15.73 -10.15 -4.08
N GLY A 100 15.95 -9.02 -4.75
CA GLY A 100 16.65 -8.94 -6.04
C GLY A 100 15.90 -9.58 -7.20
N ALA A 101 14.59 -9.77 -7.06
CA ALA A 101 13.71 -10.31 -8.11
C ALA A 101 13.25 -9.22 -9.10
N MET A 102 13.17 -7.97 -8.65
CA MET A 102 12.92 -6.79 -9.49
C MET A 102 14.03 -5.76 -9.32
N ASN A 103 14.37 -5.04 -10.38
CA ASN A 103 15.21 -3.85 -10.28
C ASN A 103 14.42 -2.68 -9.70
N PHE A 104 15.09 -1.83 -8.93
CA PHE A 104 14.44 -0.70 -8.26
C PHE A 104 13.85 0.30 -9.26
N GLU A 105 14.58 0.61 -10.32
CA GLU A 105 14.21 1.56 -11.37
C GLU A 105 12.93 1.13 -12.10
N GLU A 106 12.85 -0.15 -12.46
CA GLU A 106 11.67 -0.73 -13.11
C GLU A 106 10.49 -0.77 -12.14
N ALA A 107 10.73 -1.16 -10.89
CA ALA A 107 9.70 -1.23 -9.86
C ALA A 107 9.11 0.15 -9.54
N VAL A 108 9.93 1.20 -9.39
CA VAL A 108 9.44 2.55 -9.06
C VAL A 108 8.68 3.18 -10.22
N ALA A 109 9.11 2.95 -11.46
CA ALA A 109 8.36 3.36 -12.66
C ALA A 109 7.00 2.63 -12.77
N LEU A 110 6.97 1.32 -12.50
CA LEU A 110 5.74 0.53 -12.49
C LEU A 110 4.79 0.99 -11.37
N VAL A 111 5.32 1.23 -10.18
CA VAL A 111 4.54 1.66 -9.01
C VAL A 111 3.97 3.07 -9.20
N GLN A 112 4.66 3.97 -9.90
CA GLN A 112 4.09 5.25 -10.33
C GLN A 112 2.82 5.04 -11.18
N LYS A 113 2.89 4.15 -12.18
CA LYS A 113 1.73 3.80 -13.02
C LYS A 113 0.63 3.16 -12.20
N ARG A 114 0.96 2.22 -11.30
CA ARG A 114 0.00 1.58 -10.39
C ARG A 114 -0.74 2.61 -9.54
N GLY A 115 -0.02 3.53 -8.90
CA GLY A 115 -0.61 4.58 -8.08
C GLY A 115 -1.57 5.47 -8.89
N LYS A 116 -1.13 5.91 -10.08
CA LYS A 116 -1.96 6.68 -11.01
C LYS A 116 -3.21 5.94 -11.46
N PHE A 117 -3.08 4.69 -11.91
CA PHE A 117 -4.21 3.89 -12.39
C PHE A 117 -5.23 3.65 -11.29
N MET A 118 -4.78 3.42 -10.05
CA MET A 118 -5.65 3.27 -8.89
C MET A 118 -6.36 4.56 -8.51
N ALA A 119 -5.69 5.71 -8.59
CA ALA A 119 -6.29 7.02 -8.32
C ALA A 119 -7.37 7.37 -9.36
N GLU A 120 -7.18 7.00 -10.62
CA GLU A 120 -8.11 7.27 -11.72
C GLU A 120 -9.30 6.29 -11.78
N ALA A 121 -9.18 5.10 -11.18
CA ALA A 121 -10.19 4.03 -11.34
C ALA A 121 -11.49 4.25 -10.55
N VAL A 122 -11.43 4.93 -9.42
CA VAL A 122 -12.61 5.22 -8.57
C VAL A 122 -12.60 6.70 -8.19
N PRO A 123 -13.64 7.47 -8.57
CA PRO A 123 -13.72 8.87 -8.19
C PRO A 123 -13.63 9.09 -6.68
N SER A 124 -13.03 10.21 -6.29
CA SER A 124 -12.85 10.55 -4.88
C SER A 124 -14.19 10.57 -4.14
N GLY A 125 -14.25 9.88 -3.00
CA GLY A 125 -15.44 9.80 -2.15
C GLY A 125 -16.42 8.67 -2.51
N GLU A 126 -16.28 8.01 -3.67
CA GLU A 126 -17.17 6.89 -4.03
C GLU A 126 -16.78 5.58 -3.34
N GLY A 127 -15.51 5.42 -2.97
CA GLY A 127 -15.01 4.28 -2.21
C GLY A 127 -14.48 4.65 -0.83
N ALA A 128 -14.46 3.67 0.08
CA ALA A 128 -13.84 3.82 1.38
C ALA A 128 -13.31 2.48 1.92
N MET A 129 -12.52 2.57 2.99
CA MET A 129 -12.05 1.43 3.76
C MET A 129 -12.22 1.68 5.26
N TYR A 130 -12.54 0.64 6.02
CA TYR A 130 -12.65 0.67 7.48
C TYR A 130 -11.83 -0.47 8.10
N ALA A 131 -11.06 -0.17 9.14
CA ALA A 131 -10.46 -1.18 10.00
C ALA A 131 -11.46 -1.62 11.07
N ILE A 132 -11.79 -2.90 11.09
CA ILE A 132 -12.62 -3.57 12.09
C ILE A 132 -11.69 -4.31 13.06
N ILE A 133 -11.80 -3.95 14.35
CA ILE A 133 -10.93 -4.47 15.41
C ILE A 133 -11.75 -5.21 16.45
N GLY A 134 -11.29 -6.39 16.86
CA GLY A 134 -11.87 -7.21 17.91
C GLY A 134 -13.20 -7.84 17.52
N LEU A 135 -13.32 -8.33 16.29
CA LEU A 135 -14.46 -9.13 15.83
C LEU A 135 -13.96 -10.34 15.03
N ASP A 136 -14.65 -11.47 15.17
CA ASP A 136 -14.34 -12.68 14.42
C ASP A 136 -14.55 -12.49 12.92
N THR A 137 -13.72 -13.15 12.12
CA THR A 137 -13.69 -13.04 10.65
C THR A 137 -15.06 -13.27 10.02
N GLU A 138 -15.73 -14.36 10.42
CA GLU A 138 -17.04 -14.74 9.89
C GLU A 138 -18.11 -13.67 10.15
N LEU A 139 -18.04 -12.98 11.30
CA LEU A 139 -18.98 -11.91 11.64
C LEU A 139 -18.69 -10.63 10.85
N VAL A 140 -17.43 -10.37 10.49
CA VAL A 140 -17.06 -9.27 9.58
C VAL A 140 -17.56 -9.55 8.17
N GLU A 141 -17.35 -10.77 7.67
CA GLU A 141 -17.87 -11.22 6.37
C GLU A 141 -19.39 -11.07 6.29
N LYS A 142 -20.11 -11.57 7.31
CA LYS A 142 -21.57 -11.41 7.40
C LYS A 142 -22.02 -9.95 7.45
N ALA A 143 -21.30 -9.07 8.14
CA ALA A 143 -21.61 -7.64 8.17
C ALA A 143 -21.44 -6.99 6.77
N CYS A 144 -20.47 -7.44 5.99
CA CYS A 144 -20.31 -7.01 4.60
C CYS A 144 -21.45 -7.53 3.71
N GLU A 145 -21.81 -8.81 3.82
CA GLU A 145 -22.92 -9.42 3.07
C GLU A 145 -24.25 -8.70 3.33
N GLU A 146 -24.62 -8.50 4.59
CA GLU A 146 -25.84 -7.79 4.99
C GLU A 146 -25.87 -6.35 4.44
N ALA A 147 -24.72 -5.65 4.41
CA ALA A 147 -24.64 -4.32 3.82
C ALA A 147 -24.82 -4.31 2.28
N VAL A 148 -24.37 -5.37 1.60
CA VAL A 148 -24.57 -5.56 0.16
C VAL A 148 -26.04 -5.87 -0.15
N GLU A 149 -26.70 -6.67 0.68
CA GLU A 149 -28.13 -7.02 0.54
C GLU A 149 -29.06 -5.80 0.64
N GLU A 150 -28.66 -4.75 1.37
CA GLU A 150 -29.37 -3.46 1.39
C GLU A 150 -29.26 -2.66 0.07
N GLY A 151 -28.52 -3.17 -0.92
CA GLY A 151 -28.41 -2.55 -2.24
C GLY A 151 -27.55 -1.28 -2.28
N LEU A 152 -26.70 -1.06 -1.26
CA LEU A 152 -25.87 0.15 -1.12
C LEU A 152 -24.56 0.13 -1.94
N GLY A 153 -24.31 -0.96 -2.68
CA GLY A 153 -23.10 -1.19 -3.45
C GLY A 153 -22.21 -2.28 -2.84
N LEU A 154 -20.97 -2.36 -3.32
CA LEU A 154 -20.01 -3.38 -2.85
C LEU A 154 -19.53 -3.08 -1.43
N ALA A 155 -19.49 -4.08 -0.56
CA ALA A 155 -18.68 -4.10 0.66
C ALA A 155 -18.10 -5.50 0.83
N VAL A 156 -16.79 -5.60 1.05
CA VAL A 156 -16.09 -6.88 1.24
C VAL A 156 -14.95 -6.72 2.25
N PRO A 157 -14.53 -7.80 2.93
CA PRO A 157 -13.21 -7.84 3.54
C PRO A 157 -12.13 -7.71 2.46
N ALA A 158 -11.23 -6.76 2.65
CA ALA A 158 -10.16 -6.40 1.73
C ALA A 158 -8.79 -6.84 2.24
N ASN A 159 -8.58 -6.82 3.57
CA ASN A 159 -7.35 -7.31 4.19
C ASN A 159 -7.64 -8.12 5.46
N TYR A 160 -7.17 -9.36 5.51
CA TYR A 160 -7.14 -10.18 6.72
C TYR A 160 -5.76 -10.05 7.36
N ASN A 161 -5.57 -9.03 8.21
CA ASN A 161 -4.23 -8.66 8.69
C ASN A 161 -3.77 -9.54 9.87
N ALA A 162 -4.66 -9.78 10.82
CA ALA A 162 -4.40 -10.60 12.00
C ALA A 162 -5.74 -11.08 12.58
N PRO A 163 -5.75 -12.09 13.49
CA PRO A 163 -6.94 -12.45 14.24
C PRO A 163 -7.56 -11.21 14.91
N GLY A 164 -8.83 -10.93 14.60
CA GLY A 164 -9.54 -9.76 15.10
C GLY A 164 -9.11 -8.42 14.48
N GLN A 165 -8.32 -8.39 13.41
CA GLN A 165 -7.98 -7.17 12.67
C GLN A 165 -8.22 -7.38 11.17
N ILE A 166 -9.35 -6.90 10.69
CA ILE A 166 -9.75 -6.99 9.28
C ILE A 166 -10.03 -5.59 8.75
N VAL A 167 -9.58 -5.32 7.53
CA VAL A 167 -9.98 -4.12 6.80
C VAL A 167 -11.08 -4.51 5.82
N ILE A 168 -12.21 -3.82 5.87
CA ILE A 168 -13.27 -3.90 4.88
C ILE A 168 -13.17 -2.73 3.91
N ALA A 169 -13.56 -2.95 2.65
CA ALA A 169 -13.52 -1.93 1.60
C ALA A 169 -14.68 -2.07 0.62
N GLY A 170 -14.98 -1.00 -0.09
CA GLY A 170 -15.97 -1.00 -1.16
C GLY A 170 -16.59 0.38 -1.38
N ALA A 171 -17.81 0.40 -1.90
CA ALA A 171 -18.58 1.62 -2.09
C ALA A 171 -18.78 2.32 -0.73
N ALA A 172 -18.58 3.64 -0.69
CA ALA A 172 -18.48 4.39 0.56
C ALA A 172 -19.70 4.17 1.50
N LYS A 173 -20.91 4.16 0.94
CA LYS A 173 -22.15 3.91 1.70
C LYS A 173 -22.24 2.47 2.21
N ALA A 174 -21.96 1.49 1.36
CA ALA A 174 -22.02 0.08 1.73
C ALA A 174 -20.98 -0.27 2.81
N VAL A 175 -19.74 0.17 2.66
CA VAL A 175 -18.69 -0.12 3.65
C VAL A 175 -18.91 0.62 4.97
N GLU A 176 -19.47 1.83 4.95
CA GLU A 176 -19.88 2.52 6.18
C GLU A 176 -21.01 1.74 6.89
N LYS A 177 -21.97 1.21 6.14
CA LYS A 177 -23.03 0.37 6.69
C LYS A 177 -22.46 -0.94 7.27
N ALA A 178 -21.58 -1.62 6.55
CA ALA A 178 -20.88 -2.81 7.04
C ALA A 178 -20.09 -2.54 8.33
N ALA A 179 -19.44 -1.37 8.43
CA ALA A 179 -18.75 -0.95 9.64
C ALA A 179 -19.70 -0.76 10.84
N LYS A 180 -20.91 -0.19 10.62
CA LYS A 180 -21.95 -0.07 11.65
C LYS A 180 -22.48 -1.45 12.08
N LEU A 181 -22.78 -2.32 11.12
CA LEU A 181 -23.21 -3.70 11.40
C LEU A 181 -22.14 -4.48 12.18
N ALA A 182 -20.86 -4.34 11.82
CA ALA A 182 -19.76 -4.95 12.56
C ALA A 182 -19.71 -4.46 14.03
N LYS A 183 -19.94 -3.16 14.27
CA LYS A 183 -20.05 -2.61 15.63
C LYS A 183 -21.23 -3.22 16.40
N GLU A 184 -22.39 -3.36 15.77
CA GLU A 184 -23.57 -4.00 16.37
C GLU A 184 -23.34 -5.48 16.69
N LYS A 185 -22.55 -6.18 15.87
CA LYS A 185 -22.14 -7.58 16.08
C LYS A 185 -21.02 -7.76 17.12
N GLY A 186 -20.54 -6.68 17.73
CA GLY A 186 -19.61 -6.74 18.86
C GLY A 186 -18.17 -6.30 18.55
N ALA A 187 -17.89 -5.73 17.38
CA ALA A 187 -16.55 -5.20 17.11
C ALA A 187 -16.16 -4.14 18.16
N LYS A 188 -14.94 -4.25 18.69
CA LYS A 188 -14.40 -3.25 19.61
C LYS A 188 -14.28 -1.88 18.94
N MET A 189 -13.75 -1.83 17.72
CA MET A 189 -13.61 -0.60 16.94
C MET A 189 -13.96 -0.82 15.47
N ALA A 190 -14.48 0.23 14.84
CA ALA A 190 -14.62 0.34 13.39
C ALA A 190 -14.15 1.74 12.99
N VAL A 191 -12.98 1.83 12.36
CA VAL A 191 -12.28 3.11 12.11
C VAL A 191 -12.13 3.33 10.61
N ARG A 192 -12.63 4.46 10.12
CA ARG A 192 -12.43 4.85 8.72
C ARG A 192 -10.94 5.12 8.47
N LEU A 193 -10.38 4.49 7.44
CA LEU A 193 -9.00 4.69 7.05
C LEU A 193 -8.85 5.96 6.21
N LYS A 194 -7.74 6.70 6.40
CA LYS A 194 -7.37 7.88 5.62
C LYS A 194 -6.70 7.46 4.31
N VAL A 195 -7.46 6.84 3.43
CA VAL A 195 -7.02 6.36 2.11
C VAL A 195 -7.94 6.89 1.03
N SER A 196 -7.42 7.05 -0.20
CA SER A 196 -8.14 7.71 -1.28
C SER A 196 -9.10 6.81 -2.06
N GLY A 197 -9.15 5.50 -1.77
CA GLY A 197 -9.98 4.57 -2.55
C GLY A 197 -10.25 3.23 -1.87
N PRO A 198 -11.08 2.37 -2.50
CA PRO A 198 -11.49 1.07 -1.96
C PRO A 198 -10.53 -0.04 -2.42
N PHE A 199 -9.30 -0.03 -1.87
CA PHE A 199 -8.24 -0.93 -2.31
C PHE A 199 -8.55 -2.41 -2.07
N HIS A 200 -7.94 -3.29 -2.87
CA HIS A 200 -8.18 -4.75 -2.85
C HIS A 200 -9.64 -5.17 -3.08
N THR A 201 -10.37 -4.41 -3.91
CA THR A 201 -11.73 -4.75 -4.31
C THR A 201 -11.85 -4.80 -5.84
N LYS A 202 -12.91 -5.44 -6.34
CA LYS A 202 -13.24 -5.44 -7.78
C LYS A 202 -13.54 -4.05 -8.34
N MET A 203 -13.75 -3.03 -7.50
CA MET A 203 -13.90 -1.64 -7.97
C MET A 203 -12.62 -1.12 -8.63
N LEU A 204 -11.46 -1.74 -8.35
CA LEU A 204 -10.19 -1.42 -8.99
C LEU A 204 -9.87 -2.30 -10.21
N GLN A 205 -10.82 -3.08 -10.72
CA GLN A 205 -10.60 -3.86 -11.95
C GLN A 205 -10.08 -3.00 -13.12
N PRO A 206 -10.60 -1.78 -13.38
CA PRO A 206 -10.05 -0.93 -14.44
C PRO A 206 -8.58 -0.54 -14.23
N ALA A 207 -8.13 -0.40 -12.98
CA ALA A 207 -6.72 -0.17 -12.68
C ALA A 207 -5.87 -1.41 -12.94
N ALA A 208 -6.38 -2.59 -12.57
CA ALA A 208 -5.71 -3.87 -12.79
C ALA A 208 -5.54 -4.17 -14.29
N ASP A 209 -6.59 -3.97 -15.09
CA ASP A 209 -6.58 -4.19 -16.55
C ASP A 209 -5.53 -3.31 -17.25
N ARG A 210 -5.29 -2.10 -16.71
CA ARG A 210 -4.25 -1.18 -17.21
C ARG A 210 -2.86 -1.55 -16.72
N LEU A 211 -2.74 -2.13 -15.52
CA LEU A 211 -1.46 -2.52 -14.94
C LEU A 211 -0.92 -3.82 -15.53
N GLU A 212 -1.79 -4.77 -15.88
CA GLU A 212 -1.41 -6.07 -16.45
C GLU A 212 -0.44 -5.97 -17.64
N PRO A 213 -0.70 -5.19 -18.70
CA PRO A 213 0.24 -5.07 -19.81
C PRO A 213 1.56 -4.40 -19.42
N GLU A 214 1.60 -3.58 -18.37
CA GLU A 214 2.84 -3.00 -17.84
C GLU A 214 3.66 -4.03 -17.05
N LEU A 215 2.99 -4.87 -16.25
CA LEU A 215 3.62 -5.98 -15.54
C LEU A 215 4.25 -7.01 -16.50
N LYS A 216 3.58 -7.31 -17.62
CA LYS A 216 4.11 -8.24 -18.66
C LYS A 216 5.42 -7.76 -19.32
N LYS A 217 5.77 -6.47 -19.16
CA LYS A 217 7.03 -5.90 -19.67
C LYS A 217 8.19 -6.04 -18.68
N MET A 218 7.92 -6.42 -17.43
CA MET A 218 8.92 -6.48 -16.38
C MET A 218 9.72 -7.77 -16.43
N HIS A 219 11.02 -7.66 -16.14
CA HIS A 219 11.86 -8.80 -15.85
C HIS A 219 11.73 -9.12 -14.35
N ILE A 220 11.14 -10.27 -14.05
CA ILE A 220 10.98 -10.75 -12.67
C ILE A 220 11.78 -12.05 -12.55
N GLU A 221 12.87 -11.98 -11.80
CA GLU A 221 13.72 -13.13 -11.50
C GLU A 221 13.20 -13.89 -10.26
N PRO A 222 13.61 -15.15 -10.05
CA PRO A 222 13.38 -15.84 -8.79
C PRO A 222 13.95 -15.03 -7.61
N MET A 223 13.20 -14.99 -6.50
CA MET A 223 13.66 -14.37 -5.25
C MET A 223 14.93 -15.06 -4.74
N LYS A 224 15.91 -14.28 -4.28
CA LYS A 224 17.21 -14.74 -3.78
C LYS A 224 17.27 -14.77 -2.26
#